data_AF-A0A7C0XD50-F1
#
_entry.id   AF-A0A7C0XD50-F1
#
_cell.length_a   1.000
_cell.length_b   1.000
_cell.length_c   1.000
_cell.angle_alpha   90.00
_cell.angle_beta   90.00
_cell.angle_gamma   90.00
#
_symmetry.space_group_name_H-M   'P 1'
#
loop_
_entity.id
_entity.type
_entity.pdbx_description
1 polymer ?
#
loop_
_entity_poly.entity_id
_entity_poly.type
_entity_poly.pdbx_seq_one_letter_code
_entity_poly.pdbx_strand_id
1 'polypeptide(L)'
;KVDRIITIDAALKLESEPSGEVAYGVGAAIGDIGPEKIAIERTAMKYSIPLDAVVVKMSNEEAINTMNKQVYEGVMKALRVVKDIIRNKVEEGGKVVVVGIGNTIGIG
;
A
#
# COMPACT_ATOMS: atom_id res chain seq x y z
N LYS A 1 -6.97 3.92 -20.72
CA LYS A 1 -6.15 4.80 -19.86
C LYS A 1 -6.34 4.33 -18.42
N VAL A 2 -5.30 4.41 -17.58
CA VAL A 2 -5.41 4.13 -16.14
C VAL A 2 -5.62 5.47 -15.45
N ASP A 3 -6.57 5.54 -14.53
CA ASP A 3 -6.98 6.79 -13.87
C ASP A 3 -6.26 7.00 -12.55
N ARG A 4 -5.83 5.91 -11.89
CA ARG A 4 -5.11 5.96 -10.63
C ARG A 4 -4.33 4.67 -10.37
N ILE A 5 -3.19 4.79 -9.71
CA ILE A 5 -2.42 3.66 -9.20
C ILE A 5 -2.43 3.74 -7.67
N ILE A 6 -2.69 2.62 -7.01
CA ILE A 6 -2.65 2.51 -5.55
C ILE A 6 -1.62 1.44 -5.19
N THR A 7 -0.54 1.82 -4.55
CA THR A 7 0.46 0.90 -4.01
C THR A 7 0.13 0.57 -2.56
N ILE A 8 0.15 -0.72 -2.21
CA ILE A 8 -0.08 -1.22 -0.87
C ILE A 8 1.18 -1.96 -0.44
N ASP A 9 1.78 -1.57 0.68
CA ASP A 9 3.02 -2.17 1.18
C ASP A 9 2.87 -2.66 2.62
N ALA A 10 3.52 -3.79 2.90
CA ALA A 10 3.69 -4.36 4.23
C ALA A 10 5.07 -3.91 4.75
N ALA A 11 5.12 -2.75 5.40
CA ALA A 11 6.37 -2.13 5.80
C ALA A 11 6.76 -2.49 7.24
N LEU A 12 8.07 -2.52 7.49
CA LEU A 12 8.61 -2.65 8.83
C LEU A 12 8.14 -1.46 9.70
N LYS A 13 7.61 -1.79 10.87
CA LYS A 13 7.24 -0.80 11.89
C LYS A 13 8.49 -0.26 12.60
N LEU A 14 8.44 1.00 12.99
CA LEU A 14 9.42 1.58 13.93
C LEU A 14 9.13 1.11 15.36
N GLU A 15 10.11 1.22 16.25
CA GLU A 15 10.00 0.77 17.65
C GLU A 15 8.79 1.36 18.40
N SER A 16 8.39 2.59 18.05
CA SER A 16 7.25 3.27 18.66
C SER A 16 5.91 3.04 17.93
N GLU A 17 5.93 2.40 16.76
CA GLU A 17 4.72 2.14 15.96
C GLU A 17 4.08 0.80 16.38
N PRO A 18 2.76 0.79 16.69
CA PRO A 18 2.04 -0.45 16.90
C PRO A 18 1.92 -1.27 15.61
N SER A 19 1.89 -2.59 15.77
CA SER A 19 1.61 -3.51 14.67
C SER A 19 0.19 -3.29 14.14
N GLY A 20 0.01 -3.40 12.83
CA GLY A 20 -1.25 -3.11 12.15
C GLY A 20 -1.57 -1.63 12.00
N GLU A 21 -0.68 -0.71 12.41
CA GLU A 21 -0.88 0.70 12.09
C GLU A 21 -0.93 0.92 10.57
N VAL A 22 -1.84 1.78 10.12
CA VAL A 22 -2.02 2.10 8.70
C VAL A 22 -1.69 3.55 8.45
N ALA A 23 -0.69 3.78 7.61
CA ALA A 23 -0.35 5.08 7.04
C ALA A 23 -0.78 5.14 5.57
N TYR A 24 -1.18 6.32 5.10
CA TYR A 24 -1.56 6.52 3.70
C TYR A 24 -1.16 7.92 3.22
N GLY A 25 -0.88 8.04 1.92
CA GLY A 25 -0.37 9.27 1.34
C GLY A 25 -0.26 9.23 -0.18
N VAL A 26 0.54 10.14 -0.74
CA VAL A 26 0.80 10.27 -2.18
C VAL A 26 2.20 9.75 -2.50
N GLY A 27 2.36 9.07 -3.65
CA GLY A 27 3.62 8.48 -4.10
C GLY A 27 3.63 6.95 -4.02
N ALA A 28 4.76 6.33 -4.35
CA ALA A 28 4.93 4.88 -4.22
C ALA A 28 5.33 4.52 -2.79
N ALA A 29 4.58 3.63 -2.15
CA ALA A 29 5.03 2.96 -0.94
C ALA A 29 5.83 1.72 -1.31
N ILE A 30 7.08 1.66 -0.88
CA ILE A 30 7.92 0.47 -0.99
C ILE A 30 8.91 0.49 0.17
N GLY A 31 9.07 -0.66 0.84
CA GLY A 31 9.90 -0.80 2.03
C GLY A 31 11.38 -0.44 1.84
N ASP A 32 11.88 -0.47 0.60
CA ASP A 32 13.22 -0.02 0.22
C ASP A 32 13.14 1.11 -0.82
N ILE A 33 13.95 2.16 -0.68
CA ILE A 33 14.00 3.34 -1.58
C ILE A 33 14.76 3.00 -2.89
N GLY A 34 14.74 1.73 -3.29
CA GLY A 34 15.48 1.17 -4.41
C GLY A 34 15.05 1.71 -5.79
N PRO A 35 15.72 1.23 -6.86
CA PRO A 35 15.41 1.61 -8.24
C PRO A 35 13.95 1.36 -8.63
N GLU A 36 13.27 0.42 -7.98
CA GLU A 36 11.87 0.07 -8.19
C GLU A 36 10.94 1.25 -7.87
N LYS A 37 11.19 1.96 -6.75
CA LYS A 37 10.39 3.15 -6.39
C LYS A 37 10.43 4.17 -7.51
N ILE A 38 11.64 4.48 -7.97
CA ILE A 38 11.91 5.47 -9.02
C ILE A 38 11.27 5.02 -10.33
N ALA A 39 11.31 3.72 -10.65
CA ALA A 39 10.68 3.19 -11.86
C ALA A 39 9.16 3.34 -11.84
N ILE A 40 8.50 3.05 -10.71
CA ILE A 40 7.05 3.21 -10.54
C ILE A 40 6.68 4.69 -10.67
N GLU A 41 7.36 5.57 -9.93
CA GLU A 41 7.07 7.01 -9.95
C GLU A 41 7.30 7.63 -11.32
N ARG A 42 8.42 7.33 -12.00
CA ARG A 42 8.68 7.83 -13.36
C ARG A 42 7.65 7.34 -14.37
N THR A 43 7.22 6.08 -14.25
CA THR A 43 6.19 5.52 -15.13
C THR A 43 4.86 6.22 -14.89
N ALA A 44 4.43 6.37 -13.64
CA ALA A 44 3.22 7.08 -13.27
C ALA A 44 3.26 8.53 -13.76
N MET A 45 4.38 9.25 -13.56
CA MET A 45 4.59 10.60 -14.06
C MET A 45 4.51 10.69 -15.59
N LYS A 46 5.18 9.78 -16.31
CA LYS A 46 5.20 9.74 -17.78
C LYS A 46 3.79 9.66 -18.38
N TYR A 47 2.89 8.94 -17.73
CA TYR A 47 1.49 8.80 -18.16
C TYR A 47 0.53 9.76 -17.44
N SER A 48 1.05 10.64 -16.58
CA SER A 48 0.28 11.57 -15.74
C SER A 48 -0.80 10.87 -14.91
N ILE A 49 -0.45 9.72 -14.34
CA ILE A 49 -1.34 8.91 -13.50
C ILE A 49 -1.06 9.25 -12.03
N PRO A 50 -2.06 9.70 -11.26
CA PRO A 50 -1.93 9.87 -9.82
C PRO A 50 -1.56 8.58 -9.10
N LEU A 51 -0.70 8.70 -8.09
CA LEU A 51 -0.16 7.58 -7.33
C LEU A 51 -0.47 7.77 -5.84
N ASP A 52 -1.20 6.83 -5.26
CA ASP A 52 -1.50 6.80 -3.83
C ASP A 52 -0.81 5.61 -3.16
N ALA A 53 -0.40 5.80 -1.92
CA ALA A 53 0.28 4.82 -1.10
C ALA A 53 -0.56 4.47 0.12
N VAL A 54 -0.62 3.18 0.45
CA VAL A 54 -1.16 2.65 1.70
C VAL A 54 -0.12 1.69 2.29
N VAL A 55 0.20 1.85 3.56
CA VAL A 55 1.22 1.07 4.24
C VAL A 55 0.61 0.45 5.49
N VAL A 56 0.81 -0.85 5.68
CA VAL A 56 0.49 -1.56 6.92
C VAL A 56 1.80 -1.85 7.65
N LYS A 57 1.92 -1.36 8.89
CA LYS A 57 3.10 -1.52 9.73
C LYS A 57 3.10 -2.88 10.41
N MET A 58 4.19 -3.62 10.30
CA MET A 58 4.37 -4.91 10.97
C MET A 58 5.85 -5.14 11.35
N SER A 59 6.12 -6.07 12.27
CA SER A 59 7.48 -6.50 12.58
C SER A 59 7.97 -7.55 11.56
N ASN A 60 9.29 -7.80 11.53
CA ASN A 60 9.85 -8.89 10.71
C ASN A 60 9.29 -10.26 11.12
N GLU A 61 9.05 -10.47 12.42
CA GLU A 61 8.48 -11.71 12.94
C GLU A 61 7.04 -11.90 12.45
N GLU A 62 6.23 -10.84 12.45
CA GLU A 62 4.87 -10.85 11.92
C GLU A 62 4.83 -11.03 10.40
N ALA A 63 5.90 -10.64 9.71
CA ALA A 63 6.02 -10.79 8.26
C ALA A 63 6.23 -12.25 7.83
N ILE A 64 6.83 -13.10 8.68
CA ILE A 64 7.20 -14.50 8.36
C ILE A 64 6.34 -15.55 9.08
N ASN A 65 5.54 -15.13 10.06
CA ASN A 65 4.64 -16.00 10.81
C ASN A 65 3.18 -15.70 10.46
N THR A 66 2.27 -16.51 11.00
CA THR A 66 0.83 -16.27 10.88
C THR A 66 0.44 -14.90 11.40
N MET A 67 -0.43 -14.22 10.65
CA MET A 67 -0.91 -12.89 10.97
C MET A 67 -1.59 -12.84 12.34
N ASN A 68 -1.08 -11.98 13.23
CA ASN A 68 -1.74 -11.73 14.50
C ASN A 68 -2.96 -10.82 14.33
N LYS A 69 -3.78 -10.72 15.38
CA LYS A 69 -5.02 -9.93 15.36
C LYS A 69 -4.77 -8.46 15.01
N GLN A 70 -3.68 -7.87 15.47
CA GLN A 70 -3.38 -6.45 15.22
C GLN A 70 -3.10 -6.18 13.74
N VAL A 71 -2.25 -7.01 13.12
CA VAL A 71 -1.96 -6.92 11.68
C VAL A 71 -3.23 -7.16 10.86
N TYR A 72 -4.07 -8.13 11.25
CA TYR A 72 -5.36 -8.37 10.59
C TYR A 72 -6.29 -7.15 10.62
N GLU A 73 -6.45 -6.53 11.78
CA GLU A 73 -7.24 -5.29 11.91
C GLU A 73 -6.64 -4.15 11.07
N GLY A 74 -5.31 -4.07 11.00
CA GLY A 74 -4.59 -3.17 10.10
C GLY A 74 -4.90 -3.40 8.62
N VAL A 75 -4.88 -4.65 8.16
CA VAL A 75 -5.26 -5.01 6.78
C VAL A 75 -6.72 -4.62 6.50
N MET A 76 -7.64 -4.86 7.42
CA MET A 76 -9.04 -4.46 7.28
C MET A 76 -9.21 -2.93 7.22
N LYS A 77 -8.38 -2.18 7.95
CA LYS A 77 -8.31 -0.72 7.84
C LYS A 77 -7.73 -0.27 6.49
N ALA A 78 -6.64 -0.88 6.02
CA ALA A 78 -6.05 -0.59 4.72
C ALA A 78 -7.04 -0.86 3.57
N LEU A 79 -7.79 -1.96 3.62
CA LEU A 79 -8.84 -2.27 2.66
C LEU A 79 -9.92 -1.18 2.61
N ARG A 80 -10.31 -0.62 3.76
CA ARG A 80 -11.24 0.52 3.80
C ARG A 80 -10.64 1.75 3.13
N VAL A 81 -9.41 2.10 3.48
CA VAL A 81 -8.70 3.25 2.87
C VAL A 81 -8.60 3.11 1.35
N VAL A 82 -8.23 1.94 0.83
CA VAL A 82 -8.17 1.68 -0.62
C VAL A 82 -9.54 1.87 -1.27
N LYS A 83 -10.60 1.31 -0.67
CA LYS A 83 -11.97 1.48 -1.18
C LYS A 83 -12.40 2.95 -1.17
N ASP A 84 -12.04 3.71 -0.15
CA ASP A 84 -12.37 5.13 -0.05
C ASP A 84 -11.59 5.96 -1.07
N ILE A 85 -10.32 5.65 -1.34
CA ILE A 85 -9.54 6.27 -2.42
C ILE A 85 -10.24 6.02 -3.77
N ILE A 86 -10.65 4.79 -4.05
CA ILE A 86 -11.31 4.45 -5.32
C ILE A 86 -12.63 5.21 -5.45
N ARG A 87 -13.49 5.16 -4.42
CA ARG A 87 -14.82 5.80 -4.47
C ARG A 87 -14.78 7.32 -4.56
N ASN A 88 -13.80 7.95 -3.90
CA ASN A 88 -13.74 9.41 -3.80
C ASN A 88 -12.87 10.06 -4.88
N LYS A 89 -11.95 9.31 -5.51
CA LYS A 89 -10.96 9.87 -6.44
C LYS A 89 -11.00 9.27 -7.84
N VAL A 90 -11.94 8.38 -8.14
CA VAL A 90 -12.09 7.72 -9.44
C VAL A 90 -13.56 7.73 -9.83
N GLU A 91 -13.84 8.19 -11.04
CA GLU A 91 -15.19 8.22 -11.59
C GLU A 91 -15.70 6.81 -11.91
N GLU A 92 -17.01 6.66 -11.98
CA GLU A 92 -17.64 5.41 -12.38
C GLU A 92 -17.18 4.99 -13.78
N GLY A 93 -16.80 3.72 -13.95
CA GLY A 93 -16.18 3.21 -15.18
C GLY A 93 -14.67 3.48 -15.31
N GLY A 94 -14.07 4.20 -14.37
CA GLY A 94 -12.63 4.41 -14.28
C GLY A 94 -11.83 3.13 -14.01
N LYS A 95 -10.57 3.13 -14.43
CA LYS A 95 -9.63 1.99 -14.30
C LYS A 95 -8.58 2.29 -13.25
N VAL A 96 -8.56 1.48 -12.20
CA VAL A 96 -7.59 1.55 -11.11
C VAL A 96 -6.65 0.36 -11.19
N VAL A 97 -5.36 0.62 -11.00
CA VAL A 97 -4.35 -0.43 -10.80
C VAL A 97 -3.99 -0.47 -9.32
N VAL A 98 -4.24 -1.61 -8.67
CA VAL A 98 -3.82 -1.85 -7.29
C VAL A 98 -2.59 -2.75 -7.32
N VAL A 99 -1.52 -2.32 -6.67
CA VAL A 99 -0.24 -3.02 -6.64
C VAL A 99 0.08 -3.37 -5.20
N GLY A 100 0.19 -4.67 -4.90
CA GLY A 100 0.75 -5.15 -3.64
C GLY A 100 2.28 -5.21 -3.73
N ILE A 101 2.96 -4.70 -2.72
CA ILE A 101 4.43 -4.64 -2.61
C ILE A 101 4.87 -5.39 -1.34
N GLY A 102 5.86 -6.26 -1.51
CA GLY A 102 6.36 -7.12 -0.43
C GLY A 102 5.33 -8.15 0.04
N ASN A 103 5.28 -8.39 1.35
CA ASN A 103 4.45 -9.43 1.98
C ASN A 103 2.94 -9.10 2.03
N THR A 104 2.47 -8.09 1.30
CA THR A 104 1.04 -7.74 1.18
C THR A 104 0.09 -8.88 0.83
N ILE A 105 0.60 -9.94 0.19
CA ILE A 105 -0.19 -11.11 -0.21
C ILE A 105 -0.38 -12.11 0.95
N GLY A 106 0.26 -11.86 2.09
CA GLY A 106 0.16 -12.70 3.28
C GLY A 106 1.08 -13.91 3.19
N ILE A 107 2.04 -14.00 4.12
CA ILE A 107 2.44 -15.31 4.61
C ILE A 107 1.25 -15.82 5.43
N GLY A 108 0.79 -17.02 5.09
CA GLY A 108 -0.43 -17.65 5.62
C GLY A 108 -0.36 -18.05 7.09
#